data_AF-A0AAX4FR08-F1
#
_entry.id   AF-A0AAX4FR08-F1
#
_cell.length_a   1.000
_cell.length_b   1.000
_cell.length_c   1.000
_cell.angle_alpha   90.00
_cell.angle_beta   90.00
_cell.angle_gamma   90.00
#
_symmetry.space_group_name_H-M   'P 1'
#
loop_
_entity.id
_entity.type
_entity.pdbx_description
1 polymer ?
#
loop_
_entity_poly.entity_id
_entity_poly.type
_entity_poly.pdbx_seq_one_letter_code
_entity_poly.pdbx_strand_id
1 'polypeptide(L)'
;MGPVTAPGTIVEFCDSCRAMYPHVKQLLAAHPKDVRLVIRYVPFHGQVSKEAIGVLEAAREQKKFEPVLETLMRNQPVWASHGAPDPKKVWEFAVAVGLDRARAQRYLATGAVETLIKRDVAAVEAADIRGTPTFFVNGKLLSELGPQQLGYPESGVGSGSLGLCSYHFQRMDFGVGRLSGCARVKVGFQCGFAQGAE
;
A
#
# COMPACT_ATOMS: atom_id res chain seq x y z
N MET A 1 5.25 -1.27 7.19
CA MET A 1 6.38 -1.98 7.82
C MET A 1 7.63 -1.15 7.61
N GLY A 2 8.58 -1.17 8.53
CA GLY A 2 9.74 -0.27 8.52
C GLY A 2 9.48 1.14 9.10
N PRO A 3 10.54 1.92 9.35
CA PRO A 3 10.46 3.23 9.99
C PRO A 3 9.61 4.23 9.20
N VAL A 4 8.90 5.14 9.89
CA VAL A 4 8.19 6.25 9.23
C VAL A 4 9.15 7.28 8.62
N THR A 5 10.40 7.31 9.11
CA THR A 5 11.47 8.22 8.67
C THR A 5 12.35 7.64 7.57
N ALA A 6 12.03 6.46 7.05
CA ALA A 6 12.84 5.81 6.03
C ALA A 6 12.89 6.69 4.75
N PRO A 7 14.09 6.98 4.19
CA PRO A 7 14.23 7.75 2.95
C PRO A 7 13.59 7.06 1.74
N GLY A 8 13.49 5.73 1.76
CA GLY A 8 12.81 4.92 0.75
C GLY A 8 11.42 4.52 1.18
N THR A 9 10.41 4.91 0.41
CA THR A 9 9.04 4.40 0.58
C THR A 9 8.61 3.60 -0.64
N ILE A 10 8.24 2.35 -0.37
CA ILE A 10 7.63 1.43 -1.33
C ILE A 10 6.14 1.38 -1.03
N VAL A 11 5.32 1.68 -2.04
CA VAL A 11 3.87 1.51 -1.97
C VAL A 11 3.50 0.28 -2.80
N GLU A 12 2.86 -0.69 -2.18
CA GLU A 12 2.37 -1.91 -2.81
C GLU A 12 0.84 -1.89 -2.85
N PHE A 13 0.26 -1.88 -4.05
CA PHE A 13 -1.16 -2.14 -4.23
C PHE A 13 -1.38 -3.65 -4.33
N CYS A 14 -2.11 -4.20 -3.35
CA CYS A 14 -2.15 -5.62 -3.08
C CYS A 14 -3.58 -6.16 -2.92
N ASP A 15 -3.84 -7.29 -3.57
CA ASP A 15 -4.96 -8.19 -3.29
C ASP A 15 -4.49 -9.59 -2.92
N SER A 16 -3.54 -10.11 -3.72
CA SER A 16 -2.95 -11.44 -3.56
C SER A 16 -1.44 -11.39 -3.84
N CYS A 17 -0.66 -11.05 -2.81
CA CYS A 17 0.77 -10.75 -2.97
C CYS A 17 1.71 -11.86 -2.50
N ARG A 18 1.19 -13.07 -2.27
CA ARG A 18 1.96 -14.21 -1.73
C ARG A 18 3.25 -14.46 -2.50
N ALA A 19 3.22 -14.37 -3.83
CA ALA A 19 4.39 -14.63 -4.66
C ALA A 19 5.50 -13.58 -4.47
N MET A 20 5.14 -12.31 -4.26
CA MET A 20 6.11 -11.21 -4.08
C MET A 20 6.55 -11.01 -2.63
N TYR A 21 5.75 -11.48 -1.68
CA TYR A 21 5.98 -11.24 -0.25
C TYR A 21 7.39 -11.68 0.24
N PRO A 22 7.96 -12.84 -0.16
CA PRO A 22 9.32 -13.21 0.22
C PRO A 22 10.38 -12.21 -0.23
N HIS A 23 10.25 -11.66 -1.45
CA HIS A 23 11.20 -10.67 -1.99
C HIS A 23 11.10 -9.34 -1.26
N VAL A 24 9.88 -8.87 -0.99
CA VAL A 24 9.64 -7.65 -0.22
C VAL A 24 10.20 -7.80 1.21
N LYS A 25 10.04 -8.97 1.83
CA LYS A 25 10.64 -9.27 3.14
C LYS A 25 12.17 -9.21 3.11
N GLN A 26 12.80 -9.81 2.09
CA GLN A 26 14.26 -9.77 1.95
C GLN A 26 14.77 -8.32 1.82
N LEU A 27 14.08 -7.49 1.04
CA LEU A 27 14.43 -6.09 0.88
C LEU A 27 14.31 -5.30 2.20
N LEU A 28 13.20 -5.46 2.92
CA LEU A 28 13.00 -4.81 4.23
C LEU A 28 14.05 -5.26 5.24
N ALA A 29 14.48 -6.53 5.19
CA ALA A 29 15.53 -7.07 6.06
C ALA A 29 16.93 -6.55 5.68
N ALA A 30 17.21 -6.36 4.39
CA ALA A 30 18.48 -5.80 3.91
C ALA A 30 18.61 -4.30 4.22
N HIS A 31 17.49 -3.57 4.27
CA HIS A 31 17.45 -2.12 4.48
C HIS A 31 16.50 -1.70 5.62
N PRO A 32 16.70 -2.19 6.85
CA PRO A 32 15.73 -2.06 7.94
C PRO A 32 15.53 -0.62 8.43
N LYS A 33 16.49 0.27 8.15
CA LYS A 33 16.41 1.70 8.49
C LYS A 33 16.04 2.57 7.29
N ASP A 34 16.31 2.08 6.08
CA ASP A 34 16.28 2.90 4.87
C ASP A 34 15.01 2.70 4.03
N VAL A 35 14.31 1.58 4.23
CA VAL A 35 13.12 1.22 3.45
C VAL A 35 11.90 1.05 4.34
N ARG A 36 10.79 1.62 3.88
CA ARG A 36 9.44 1.45 4.42
C ARG A 36 8.52 0.86 3.36
N LEU A 37 7.76 -0.16 3.74
CA LEU A 37 6.64 -0.66 2.95
C LEU A 37 5.30 -0.10 3.44
N VAL A 38 4.54 0.47 2.53
CA VAL A 38 3.13 0.84 2.67
C VAL A 38 2.29 -0.09 1.80
N ILE A 39 1.42 -0.88 2.41
CA ILE A 39 0.48 -1.73 1.69
C ILE A 39 -0.82 -0.94 1.52
N ARG A 40 -1.33 -0.91 0.28
CA ARG A 40 -2.63 -0.35 -0.11
C ARG A 40 -3.50 -1.49 -0.59
N TYR A 41 -4.71 -1.60 -0.06
CA TYR A 41 -5.55 -2.76 -0.27
C TYR A 41 -6.47 -2.60 -1.46
N VAL A 42 -6.55 -3.64 -2.29
CA VAL A 42 -7.39 -3.64 -3.48
C VAL A 42 -8.18 -4.95 -3.52
N PRO A 43 -9.47 -4.98 -3.13
CA PRO A 43 -10.20 -6.24 -2.95
C PRO A 43 -10.77 -6.82 -4.26
N PHE A 44 -9.92 -7.12 -5.25
CA PHE A 44 -10.34 -7.68 -6.54
C PHE A 44 -10.97 -9.08 -6.45
N HIS A 45 -10.69 -9.88 -5.41
CA HIS A 45 -11.35 -11.17 -5.15
C HIS A 45 -12.60 -11.05 -4.25
N GLY A 46 -13.18 -9.85 -4.11
CA GLY A 46 -14.48 -9.66 -3.48
C GLY A 46 -14.47 -9.86 -1.96
N GLN A 47 -15.44 -10.63 -1.44
CA GLN A 47 -15.68 -10.71 0.00
C GLN A 47 -14.51 -11.35 0.77
N VAL A 48 -13.84 -12.35 0.18
CA VAL A 48 -12.69 -13.00 0.86
C VAL A 48 -11.53 -12.01 1.03
N SER A 49 -11.29 -11.14 0.05
CA SER A 49 -10.30 -10.06 0.18
C SER A 49 -10.69 -9.08 1.28
N LYS A 50 -11.95 -8.63 1.31
CA LYS A 50 -12.43 -7.70 2.35
C LYS A 50 -12.27 -8.29 3.75
N GLU A 51 -12.54 -9.58 3.92
CA GLU A 51 -12.36 -10.27 5.19
C GLU A 51 -10.89 -10.29 5.61
N ALA A 52 -9.99 -10.67 4.70
CA ALA A 52 -8.55 -10.68 4.96
C ALA A 52 -8.01 -9.28 5.29
N ILE A 53 -8.46 -8.26 4.58
CA ILE A 53 -8.11 -6.85 4.84
C ILE A 53 -8.57 -6.45 6.25
N GLY A 54 -9.81 -6.78 6.63
CA GLY A 54 -10.33 -6.49 7.96
C GLY A 54 -9.51 -7.14 9.06
N VAL A 55 -9.18 -8.43 8.91
CA VAL A 55 -8.34 -9.16 9.85
C VAL A 55 -6.94 -8.55 9.96
N LEU A 56 -6.34 -8.16 8.83
CA LEU A 56 -5.02 -7.54 8.80
C LEU A 56 -4.99 -6.16 9.48
N GLU A 57 -5.97 -5.30 9.23
CA GLU A 57 -6.02 -3.98 9.84
C GLU A 57 -6.38 -4.04 11.33
N ALA A 58 -7.24 -4.99 11.72
CA ALA A 58 -7.45 -5.30 13.13
C ALA A 58 -6.16 -5.80 13.80
N ALA A 59 -5.37 -6.62 13.12
CA ALA A 59 -4.06 -7.05 13.61
C ALA A 59 -3.09 -5.87 13.73
N ARG A 60 -3.14 -4.90 12.81
CA ARG A 60 -2.34 -3.67 12.88
C ARG A 60 -2.66 -2.84 14.12
N GLU A 61 -3.95 -2.65 14.42
CA GLU A 61 -4.41 -1.98 15.65
C GLU A 61 -3.86 -2.66 16.91
N GLN A 62 -3.74 -3.98 16.87
CA GLN A 62 -3.25 -4.79 17.99
C GLN A 62 -1.72 -4.97 18.03
N LYS A 63 -0.96 -4.32 17.13
CA LYS A 63 0.50 -4.52 16.98
C LYS A 63 0.89 -5.97 16.63
N LYS A 64 0.01 -6.70 15.93
CA LYS A 64 0.20 -8.09 15.46
C LYS A 64 0.16 -8.23 13.94
N PHE A 65 0.35 -7.12 13.23
CA PHE A 65 0.26 -7.09 11.77
C PHE A 65 1.18 -8.12 11.09
N GLU A 66 2.47 -8.13 11.44
CA GLU A 66 3.45 -8.99 10.78
C GLU A 66 3.19 -10.49 11.01
N PRO A 67 2.99 -10.99 12.25
CA PRO A 67 2.67 -12.40 12.46
C PRO A 67 1.40 -12.86 11.72
N VAL A 68 0.37 -12.01 11.70
CA VAL A 68 -0.89 -12.32 11.00
C VAL A 68 -0.68 -12.30 9.49
N LEU A 69 0.00 -11.28 8.94
CA LEU A 69 0.31 -11.19 7.52
C LEU A 69 1.09 -12.42 7.04
N GLU A 70 2.15 -12.81 7.76
CA GLU A 70 2.96 -13.98 7.41
C GLU A 70 2.13 -15.27 7.39
N THR A 71 1.26 -15.43 8.39
CA THR A 71 0.42 -16.62 8.51
C THR A 71 -0.62 -16.67 7.41
N LEU A 72 -1.24 -15.54 7.07
CA LEU A 72 -2.20 -15.48 5.96
C LEU A 72 -1.51 -15.70 4.62
N MET A 73 -0.34 -15.12 4.36
CA MET A 73 0.39 -15.33 3.12
C MET A 73 0.83 -16.80 2.94
N ARG A 74 1.34 -17.43 4.00
CA ARG A 74 1.71 -18.85 3.99
C ARG A 74 0.52 -19.77 3.70
N ASN A 75 -0.65 -19.45 4.25
CA ASN A 75 -1.85 -20.27 4.12
C ASN A 75 -2.84 -19.80 3.04
N GLN A 76 -2.45 -18.85 2.18
CA GLN A 76 -3.33 -18.31 1.13
C GLN A 76 -3.98 -19.37 0.23
N PRO A 77 -3.28 -20.45 -0.18
CA PRO A 77 -3.92 -21.51 -0.97
C PRO A 77 -5.10 -22.19 -0.26
N VAL A 78 -5.17 -22.11 1.06
CA VAL A 78 -6.23 -22.72 1.88
C VAL A 78 -7.43 -21.80 2.01
N TRP A 79 -7.23 -20.51 2.30
CA TRP A 79 -8.33 -19.57 2.57
C TRP A 79 -8.78 -18.76 1.36
N ALA A 80 -7.94 -18.60 0.33
CA ALA A 80 -8.23 -17.87 -0.91
C ALA A 80 -8.06 -18.75 -2.16
N SER A 81 -8.44 -20.02 -2.08
CA SER A 81 -8.55 -20.87 -3.28
C SER A 81 -9.56 -20.28 -4.26
N HIS A 82 -9.20 -20.14 -5.54
CA HIS A 82 -10.05 -19.54 -6.57
C HIS A 82 -11.41 -20.27 -6.74
N GLY A 83 -11.44 -21.59 -6.51
CA GLY A 83 -12.66 -22.39 -6.64
C GLY A 83 -13.47 -22.54 -5.35
N ALA A 84 -12.86 -22.26 -4.19
CA ALA A 84 -13.47 -22.48 -2.89
C ALA A 84 -12.82 -21.58 -1.81
N PRO A 85 -13.02 -20.26 -1.86
CA PRO A 85 -12.51 -19.37 -0.84
C PRO A 85 -13.20 -19.64 0.50
N ASP A 86 -12.42 -19.68 1.59
CA ASP A 86 -12.91 -19.90 2.95
C ASP A 86 -12.51 -18.73 3.86
N PRO A 87 -13.34 -17.68 3.96
CA PRO A 87 -13.06 -16.53 4.83
C PRO A 87 -13.00 -16.90 6.32
N LYS A 88 -13.57 -18.04 6.75
CA LYS A 88 -13.50 -18.47 8.16
C LYS A 88 -12.06 -18.83 8.54
N LYS A 89 -11.31 -19.43 7.60
CA LYS A 89 -9.90 -19.80 7.80
C LYS A 89 -9.01 -18.61 8.07
N VAL A 90 -9.31 -17.44 7.50
CA VAL A 90 -8.58 -16.20 7.77
C VAL A 90 -8.57 -15.88 9.27
N TRP A 91 -9.74 -15.99 9.92
CA TRP A 91 -9.86 -15.77 11.36
C TRP A 91 -9.16 -16.84 12.19
N GLU A 92 -9.33 -18.11 11.83
CA GLU A 92 -8.67 -19.23 12.53
C GLU A 92 -7.16 -19.04 12.54
N PHE A 93 -6.57 -18.72 11.38
CA PHE A 93 -5.14 -18.48 11.25
C PHE A 93 -4.67 -17.26 12.04
N ALA A 94 -5.41 -16.15 11.98
CA ALA A 94 -5.03 -14.94 12.70
C ALA A 94 -5.10 -15.11 14.22
N VAL A 95 -6.15 -15.77 14.73
CA VAL A 95 -6.30 -16.08 16.16
C VAL A 95 -5.21 -17.03 16.64
N ALA A 96 -4.82 -18.03 15.82
CA ALA A 96 -3.75 -18.96 16.15
C ALA A 96 -2.38 -18.27 16.38
N VAL A 97 -2.15 -17.10 15.77
CA VAL A 97 -0.95 -16.28 15.99
C VAL A 97 -1.21 -15.07 16.89
N GLY A 98 -2.27 -15.15 17.67
CA GLY A 98 -2.53 -14.26 18.80
C GLY A 98 -3.46 -13.09 18.51
N LEU A 99 -4.13 -12.98 17.36
CA LEU A 99 -5.15 -11.96 17.19
C LEU A 99 -6.25 -12.11 18.25
N ASP A 100 -6.55 -11.04 18.99
CA ASP A 100 -7.75 -10.98 19.82
C ASP A 100 -8.96 -10.75 18.91
N ARG A 101 -9.78 -11.79 18.75
CA ARG A 101 -10.95 -11.76 17.88
C ARG A 101 -12.01 -10.77 18.36
N ALA A 102 -12.26 -10.68 19.66
CA ALA A 102 -13.29 -9.80 20.19
C ALA A 102 -12.89 -8.33 20.00
N ARG A 103 -11.61 -8.01 20.23
CA ARG A 103 -11.07 -6.67 19.94
C ARG A 103 -11.10 -6.37 18.45
N ALA A 104 -10.75 -7.33 17.61
CA ALA A 104 -10.83 -7.17 16.15
C ALA A 104 -12.25 -6.88 15.68
N GLN A 105 -13.27 -7.61 16.17
CA GLN A 105 -14.66 -7.37 15.83
C GLN A 105 -15.13 -5.97 16.22
N ARG A 106 -14.73 -5.47 17.40
CA ARG A 106 -15.01 -4.09 17.82
C ARG A 106 -14.37 -3.06 16.89
N TYR A 107 -13.12 -3.28 16.48
CA TYR A 107 -12.44 -2.41 15.52
C TYR A 107 -13.16 -2.39 14.17
N LEU A 108 -13.55 -3.55 13.63
CA LEU A 108 -14.30 -3.64 12.38
C LEU A 108 -15.64 -2.92 12.44
N ALA A 109 -16.35 -3.01 13.56
CA ALA A 109 -17.64 -2.33 13.75
C ALA A 109 -17.55 -0.79 13.68
N THR A 110 -16.36 -0.20 13.76
CA THR A 110 -16.18 1.26 13.64
C THR A 110 -16.34 1.80 12.22
N GLY A 111 -16.31 0.94 11.18
CA GLY A 111 -16.34 1.40 9.78
C GLY A 111 -14.99 1.89 9.25
N ALA A 112 -13.92 1.80 10.06
CA ALA A 112 -12.58 2.29 9.69
C ALA A 112 -12.00 1.51 8.49
N VAL A 113 -12.25 0.20 8.42
CA VAL A 113 -11.73 -0.65 7.35
C VAL A 113 -12.43 -0.36 6.03
N GLU A 114 -13.74 -0.19 6.04
CA GLU A 114 -14.53 0.17 4.84
C GLU A 114 -14.08 1.52 4.28
N THR A 115 -13.80 2.48 5.17
CA THR A 115 -13.29 3.81 4.79
C THR A 115 -11.90 3.69 4.16
N LEU A 116 -11.03 2.88 4.75
CA LEU A 116 -9.69 2.60 4.24
C LEU A 116 -9.73 1.92 2.87
N ILE A 117 -10.59 0.91 2.67
CA ILE A 117 -10.76 0.22 1.39
C ILE A 117 -11.24 1.20 0.32
N LYS A 118 -12.23 2.04 0.61
CA LYS A 118 -12.72 3.05 -0.35
C LYS A 118 -11.62 4.01 -0.78
N ARG A 119 -10.80 4.48 0.16
CA ARG A 119 -9.65 5.35 -0.12
C ARG A 119 -8.63 4.66 -1.03
N ASP A 120 -8.35 3.39 -0.80
CA ASP A 120 -7.34 2.65 -1.57
C ASP A 120 -7.86 2.30 -2.97
N VAL A 121 -9.14 1.96 -3.12
CA VAL A 121 -9.81 1.80 -4.43
C VAL A 121 -9.78 3.10 -5.24
N ALA A 122 -10.09 4.25 -4.63
CA ALA A 122 -9.98 5.53 -5.32
C ALA A 122 -8.54 5.85 -5.78
N ALA A 123 -7.54 5.40 -5.03
CA ALA A 123 -6.13 5.56 -5.42
C ALA A 123 -5.73 4.65 -6.59
N VAL A 124 -6.34 3.47 -6.73
CA VAL A 124 -6.17 2.60 -7.91
C VAL A 124 -6.67 3.30 -9.17
N GLU A 125 -7.86 3.89 -9.12
CA GLU A 125 -8.44 4.63 -10.25
C GLU A 125 -7.59 5.85 -10.62
N ALA A 126 -7.18 6.65 -9.62
CA ALA A 126 -6.38 7.86 -9.85
C ALA A 126 -4.99 7.58 -10.45
N ALA A 127 -4.45 6.37 -10.23
CA ALA A 127 -3.14 5.96 -10.71
C ALA A 127 -3.18 5.04 -11.94
N ASP A 128 -4.37 4.81 -12.55
CA ASP A 128 -4.58 3.87 -13.68
C ASP A 128 -3.96 2.48 -13.41
N ILE A 129 -4.13 1.96 -12.18
CA ILE A 129 -3.62 0.65 -11.80
C ILE A 129 -4.54 -0.43 -12.34
N ARG A 130 -3.99 -1.30 -13.20
CA ARG A 130 -4.76 -2.32 -13.93
C ARG A 130 -4.64 -3.74 -13.36
N GLY A 131 -3.84 -3.92 -12.31
CA GLY A 131 -3.62 -5.24 -11.72
C GLY A 131 -2.79 -5.19 -10.44
N THR A 132 -2.78 -6.33 -9.74
CA THR A 132 -1.99 -6.52 -8.52
C THR A 132 -1.04 -7.71 -8.67
N PRO A 133 0.15 -7.67 -8.05
CA PRO A 133 0.67 -6.53 -7.30
C PRO A 133 1.16 -5.42 -8.24
N THR A 134 1.07 -4.16 -7.80
CA THR A 134 1.69 -2.99 -8.45
C THR A 134 2.50 -2.22 -7.41
N PHE A 135 3.73 -1.84 -7.76
CA PHE A 135 4.65 -1.17 -6.84
C PHE A 135 5.01 0.23 -7.31
N PHE A 136 5.12 1.15 -6.36
CA PHE A 136 5.73 2.46 -6.55
C PHE A 136 6.90 2.61 -5.58
N VAL A 137 8.04 3.12 -6.06
CA VAL A 137 9.19 3.47 -5.23
C VAL A 137 9.37 4.98 -5.29
N ASN A 138 9.24 5.66 -4.14
CA ASN A 138 9.31 7.12 -4.03
C ASN A 138 8.43 7.84 -5.06
N GLY A 139 7.22 7.32 -5.29
CA GLY A 139 6.22 7.88 -6.21
C GLY A 139 6.39 7.49 -7.69
N LYS A 140 7.43 6.74 -8.05
CA LYS A 140 7.64 6.26 -9.43
C LYS A 140 7.13 4.83 -9.57
N LEU A 141 6.33 4.57 -10.60
CA LEU A 141 5.85 3.23 -10.95
C LEU A 141 7.04 2.31 -11.25
N LEU A 142 7.02 1.12 -10.67
CA LEU A 142 7.99 0.08 -10.98
C LEU A 142 7.50 -0.73 -12.18
N SER A 143 8.14 -0.56 -13.33
CA SER A 143 7.73 -1.19 -14.59
C SER A 143 8.05 -2.69 -14.66
N GLU A 144 8.99 -3.16 -13.85
CA GLU A 144 9.40 -4.58 -13.80
C GLU A 144 9.41 -5.08 -12.36
N LEU A 145 8.75 -6.21 -12.13
CA LEU A 145 8.74 -6.91 -10.85
C LEU A 145 9.97 -7.82 -10.76
N GLY A 146 11.02 -7.35 -10.09
CA GLY A 146 12.21 -8.17 -9.84
C GLY A 146 12.97 -7.70 -8.60
N PRO A 147 13.72 -8.58 -7.92
CA PRO A 147 14.55 -8.23 -6.78
C PRO A 147 15.55 -7.10 -7.09
N GLN A 148 16.04 -7.02 -8.33
CA GLN A 148 16.97 -5.96 -8.77
C GLN A 148 16.29 -4.59 -8.85
N GLN A 149 15.04 -4.54 -9.30
CA GLN A 149 14.26 -3.32 -9.47
C GLN A 149 13.64 -2.85 -8.15
N LEU A 150 13.37 -3.79 -7.24
CA LEU A 150 13.05 -3.50 -5.84
C LEU A 150 14.31 -3.09 -5.04
N GLY A 151 15.48 -3.50 -5.50
CA GLY A 151 16.77 -3.24 -4.89
C GLY A 151 17.22 -1.80 -5.09
N TYR A 152 17.45 -1.11 -3.98
CA TYR A 152 18.43 -0.02 -3.97
C TYR A 152 19.74 -0.58 -4.55
N PRO A 153 20.37 0.05 -5.56
CA PRO A 153 21.64 -0.44 -6.05
C PRO A 153 22.63 -0.53 -4.89
N GLU A 154 23.39 -1.62 -4.82
CA GLU A 154 24.41 -1.86 -3.77
C GLU A 154 25.44 -0.73 -3.65
N SER A 155 25.53 0.15 -4.66
CA SER A 155 26.24 1.41 -4.59
C SER A 155 25.36 2.47 -3.91
N GLY A 156 25.54 2.59 -2.59
CA GLY A 156 24.92 3.62 -1.77
C GLY A 156 24.96 5.01 -2.39
N VAL A 157 23.94 5.80 -2.05
CA VAL A 157 23.88 7.26 -2.26
C VAL A 157 24.43 7.70 -3.62
N GLY A 158 23.67 7.43 -4.67
CA GLY A 158 23.81 8.21 -5.89
C GLY A 158 23.48 9.67 -5.58
N SER A 159 24.51 10.48 -5.39
CA SER A 159 24.48 11.94 -5.52
C SER A 159 24.09 12.32 -6.96
N GLY A 160 22.83 12.05 -7.31
CA GLY A 160 22.18 12.69 -8.44
C GLY A 160 21.43 13.87 -7.86
N SER A 161 21.80 15.09 -8.25
CA SER A 161 21.06 16.30 -7.93
C SER A 161 19.58 16.09 -8.27
N LEU A 162 18.78 15.80 -7.26
CA LEU A 162 17.33 15.67 -7.38
C LEU A 162 16.82 17.09 -7.55
N GLY A 163 16.48 17.45 -8.79
CA GLY A 163 15.58 18.56 -9.04
C GLY A 163 14.35 18.37 -8.16
N LEU A 164 14.17 19.26 -7.19
CA LEU A 164 13.06 19.26 -6.25
C LEU A 164 11.76 19.54 -7.04
N CYS A 165 11.11 18.50 -7.56
CA CYS A 165 9.67 18.57 -7.83
C CYS A 165 8.95 18.57 -6.48
N SER A 166 8.85 19.76 -5.89
CA SER A 166 7.99 19.98 -4.72
C SER A 166 6.54 19.80 -5.16
N TYR A 167 5.87 18.77 -4.66
CA TYR A 167 4.41 18.72 -4.72
C TYR A 167 3.86 19.77 -3.77
N HIS A 168 3.50 20.95 -4.29
CA HIS A 168 2.64 21.88 -3.56
C HIS A 168 1.20 21.41 -3.72
N PHE A 169 0.65 20.81 -2.66
CA PHE A 169 -0.78 20.74 -2.47
C PHE A 169 -1.26 22.16 -2.20
N GLN A 170 -1.75 22.86 -3.23
CA GLN A 170 -2.45 24.13 -3.01
C GLN A 170 -3.69 23.82 -2.17
N ARG A 171 -3.72 24.30 -0.93
CA ARG A 171 -4.94 24.38 -0.14
C ARG A 171 -5.93 25.21 -0.96
N MET A 172 -7.01 24.59 -1.42
CA MET A 172 -8.17 25.35 -1.85
C MET A 172 -8.89 25.83 -0.60
N ASP A 173 -8.80 27.13 -0.33
CA ASP A 173 -9.69 27.78 0.62
C ASP A 173 -11.12 27.66 0.07
N PHE A 174 -11.95 26.85 0.74
CA PHE A 174 -13.38 26.81 0.49
C PHE A 174 -14.02 28.07 1.09
N GLY A 175 -14.12 29.12 0.28
CA GLY A 175 -15.07 30.20 0.50
C GLY A 175 -16.49 29.66 0.38
N VAL A 176 -17.32 29.88 1.39
CA VAL A 176 -18.74 29.51 1.40
C VAL A 176 -19.47 30.33 0.34
N GLY A 177 -19.80 29.70 -0.79
CA GLY A 177 -20.61 30.30 -1.84
C GLY A 177 -21.13 29.24 -2.80
N ARG A 178 -22.46 29.10 -2.89
CA ARG A 178 -23.14 28.29 -3.91
C ARG A 178 -22.61 28.68 -5.29
N LEU A 179 -22.30 27.70 -6.15
CA LEU A 179 -22.65 27.75 -7.57
C LEU A 179 -22.52 26.34 -8.19
N SER A 180 -23.57 25.94 -8.90
CA SER A 180 -23.67 24.73 -9.72
C SER A 180 -22.67 24.74 -10.88
N GLY A 181 -22.07 23.58 -11.17
CA GLY A 181 -21.40 23.32 -12.45
C GLY A 181 -20.22 22.35 -12.34
N CYS A 182 -20.16 21.34 -13.20
CA CYS A 182 -19.02 20.44 -13.33
C CYS A 182 -17.78 21.23 -13.82
N ALA A 183 -16.80 21.46 -12.95
CA ALA A 183 -15.50 21.99 -13.35
C ALA A 183 -14.60 20.84 -13.83
N ARG A 184 -14.19 20.87 -15.12
CA ARG A 184 -13.11 20.03 -15.64
C ARG A 184 -11.78 20.52 -15.05
N VAL A 185 -11.09 19.65 -14.33
CA VAL A 185 -9.70 19.89 -13.89
C VAL A 185 -8.78 19.74 -15.09
N LYS A 186 -8.17 20.85 -15.54
CA LYS A 186 -7.04 20.83 -16.48
C LYS A 186 -5.75 20.65 -15.67
N VAL A 187 -5.08 19.52 -15.84
CA VAL A 187 -3.70 19.32 -15.37
C VAL A 187 -2.78 19.84 -16.46
N GLY A 188 -2.15 21.00 -16.24
CA GLY A 188 -1.10 21.53 -17.11
C GLY A 188 0.27 21.09 -16.60
N PHE A 189 1.10 20.53 -17.48
CA PHE A 189 2.50 20.24 -17.22
C PHE A 189 3.36 21.38 -17.76
N GLN A 190 4.19 21.99 -16.92
CA GLN A 190 5.22 22.93 -17.36
C GLN A 190 6.56 22.51 -16.76
N CYS A 191 7.45 21.98 -17.59
CA CYS A 191 8.85 21.74 -17.26
C CYS A 191 9.65 22.99 -17.64
N GLY A 192 10.16 23.74 -16.65
CA GLY A 192 11.15 24.79 -16.86
C GLY A 192 12.56 24.21 -16.77
N PHE A 193 13.39 24.40 -17.80
CA PHE A 193 14.83 24.16 -17.74
C PHE A 193 15.49 25.39 -17.11
N ALA A 194 16.17 25.23 -15.97
CA ALA A 194 17.07 26.25 -15.44
C ALA A 194 18.47 26.03 -16.05
N GLN A 195 18.92 26.98 -16.87
CA GLN A 195 20.32 27.11 -17.27
C GLN A 195 21.12 27.63 -16.06
N GLY A 196 22.20 26.94 -15.70
CA GLY A 196 23.11 27.37 -14.64
C GLY A 196 23.87 28.64 -15.04
N ALA A 197 23.99 29.57 -14.09
CA ALA A 197 24.88 30.71 -14.17
C ALA A 197 26.21 30.37 -13.46
N GLU A 198 27.29 30.67 -14.19
CA GLU A 198 28.73 30.84 -13.86
C GLU A 198 29.39 30.03 -12.74
#